data_AF-A0A3F2UYX9-F1
#
_entry.id   AF-A0A3F2UYX9-F1
#
_cell.length_a   1.000
_cell.length_b   1.000
_cell.length_c   1.000
_cell.angle_alpha   90.00
_cell.angle_beta   90.00
_cell.angle_gamma   90.00
#
_symmetry.space_group_name_H-M   'P 1'
#
loop_
_entity.id
_entity.type
_entity.pdbx_description
1 polymer ?
#
loop_
_entity_poly.entity_id
_entity_poly.type
_entity_poly.pdbx_seq_one_letter_code
_entity_poly.pdbx_strand_id
1 'polypeptide(L)'
;MDKLSLCTALEGIEAVFVITPDFLDEVTAMNNLVEAVNSTGEIKRIFRMIEDPPGLRNEEDVAQVLRDYEFGTATQHLKARKVLSESRLPGHWSNHRRSDS
;
A
#
# COMPACT_ATOMS: atom_id res chain seq x y z
N MET A 1 -0.56 11.32 -1.50
CA MET A 1 -1.84 11.41 -0.74
C MET A 1 -1.60 12.30 0.47
N ASP A 2 -2.45 13.30 0.70
CA ASP A 2 -2.36 14.19 1.86
C ASP A 2 -3.01 13.57 3.11
N LYS A 3 -2.39 13.75 4.28
CA LYS A 3 -2.85 13.15 5.55
C LYS A 3 -4.17 13.73 6.03
N LEU A 4 -4.34 15.05 5.99
CA LEU A 4 -5.54 15.70 6.53
C LEU A 4 -6.78 15.26 5.76
N SER A 5 -6.66 15.25 4.43
CA SER A 5 -7.69 14.75 3.52
C SER A 5 -8.05 13.28 3.81
N LEU A 6 -7.07 12.45 4.17
CA LEU A 6 -7.30 11.06 4.55
C LEU A 6 -8.01 10.92 5.89
N CYS A 7 -7.64 11.71 6.92
CA CYS A 7 -8.36 11.69 8.19
C CYS A 7 -9.84 11.98 7.99
N THR A 8 -10.17 13.04 7.25
CA THR A 8 -11.57 13.40 6.94
C THR A 8 -12.27 12.30 6.14
N ALA A 9 -11.59 11.65 5.20
CA ALA A 9 -12.17 10.54 4.43
C ALA A 9 -12.42 9.27 5.26
N LEU A 10 -11.70 9.10 6.37
CA LEU A 10 -11.79 7.93 7.25
C LEU A 10 -12.73 8.13 8.44
N GLU A 11 -13.24 9.34 8.68
CA GLU A 11 -14.18 9.62 9.77
C GLU A 11 -15.46 8.77 9.66
N GLY A 12 -15.78 8.01 10.71
CA GLY A 12 -16.96 7.15 10.74
C GLY A 12 -16.85 5.88 9.88
N ILE A 13 -15.68 5.59 9.31
CA ILE A 13 -15.45 4.43 8.45
C ILE A 13 -14.86 3.28 9.28
N GLU A 14 -15.38 2.07 9.08
CA GLU A 14 -14.86 0.87 9.75
C GLU A 14 -13.92 0.03 8.89
N ALA A 15 -13.96 0.19 7.56
CA ALA A 15 -13.13 -0.56 6.64
C ALA A 15 -12.78 0.26 5.39
N VAL A 16 -11.55 0.13 4.91
CA VAL A 16 -11.04 0.88 3.75
C VAL A 16 -10.45 -0.06 2.71
N PHE A 17 -10.71 0.24 1.44
CA PHE A 17 -10.09 -0.40 0.29
C PHE A 17 -9.22 0.63 -0.44
N VAL A 18 -7.93 0.32 -0.63
CA VAL A 18 -6.93 1.28 -1.11
C VAL A 18 -6.39 0.86 -2.47
N ILE A 19 -6.52 1.75 -3.45
CA ILE A 19 -5.84 1.73 -4.74
C ILE A 19 -5.07 3.04 -4.87
N THR A 20 -3.77 2.98 -5.13
CA THR A 20 -2.96 4.16 -5.45
C THR A 20 -2.53 4.11 -6.91
N PRO A 21 -2.60 5.24 -7.63
CA PRO A 21 -1.98 5.35 -8.93
C PRO A 21 -0.46 5.38 -8.82
N ASP A 22 0.19 5.08 -9.93
CA ASP A 22 1.62 4.79 -10.06
C ASP A 22 2.52 6.04 -10.11
N PHE A 23 1.92 7.22 -10.27
CA PHE A 23 2.61 8.52 -10.23
C PHE A 23 2.77 9.10 -8.81
N LEU A 24 2.35 8.39 -7.77
CA LEU A 24 2.52 8.83 -6.38
C LEU A 24 3.84 8.33 -5.79
N ASP A 25 4.43 9.13 -4.90
CA ASP A 25 5.38 8.59 -3.93
C ASP A 25 4.63 7.63 -2.99
N GLU A 26 4.77 6.34 -3.26
CA GLU A 26 4.05 5.28 -2.57
C GLU A 26 4.44 5.17 -1.09
N VAL A 27 5.72 5.39 -0.76
CA VAL A 27 6.19 5.33 0.64
C VAL A 27 5.55 6.45 1.43
N THR A 28 5.59 7.67 0.89
CA THR A 28 4.94 8.82 1.53
C THR A 28 3.43 8.63 1.62
N ALA A 29 2.78 8.11 0.56
CA ALA A 29 1.35 7.86 0.55
C ALA A 29 0.92 6.82 1.60
N MET A 30 1.63 5.70 1.73
CA MET A 30 1.31 4.65 2.70
C MET A 30 1.59 5.08 4.14
N ASN A 31 2.66 5.85 4.38
CA ASN A 31 2.90 6.42 5.71
C ASN A 31 1.77 7.37 6.12
N ASN A 32 1.32 8.23 5.22
CA ASN A 32 0.20 9.13 5.49
C ASN A 32 -1.11 8.36 5.76
N LEU A 33 -1.35 7.26 5.03
CA LEU A 33 -2.47 6.35 5.32
C LEU A 33 -2.35 5.74 6.72
N VAL A 34 -1.17 5.23 7.08
CA VAL A 34 -0.94 4.61 8.39
C VAL A 34 -1.19 5.63 9.51
N GLU A 35 -0.69 6.84 9.38
CA GLU A 35 -0.91 7.91 10.34
C GLU A 35 -2.38 8.31 10.44
N ALA A 36 -3.09 8.43 9.32
CA ALA A 36 -4.50 8.78 9.30
C ALA A 36 -5.37 7.70 9.96
N VAL A 37 -5.10 6.42 9.67
CA VAL A 37 -5.79 5.30 10.31
C VAL A 37 -5.55 5.30 11.83
N ASN A 38 -4.31 5.48 12.27
CA ASN A 38 -4.00 5.54 13.69
C ASN A 38 -4.65 6.75 14.39
N SER A 39 -4.86 7.85 13.67
CA SER A 39 -5.46 9.07 14.22
C SER A 39 -6.98 8.96 14.41
N THR A 40 -7.66 8.17 13.57
CA THR A 40 -9.12 7.96 13.66
C THR A 40 -9.48 6.88 14.68
N GLY A 41 -8.69 5.81 14.79
CA GLY A 41 -8.92 4.73 15.77
C GLY A 41 -10.15 3.85 15.51
N GLU A 42 -10.90 4.10 14.44
CA GLU A 42 -12.17 3.43 14.12
C GLU A 42 -12.03 2.32 13.07
N ILE A 43 -10.93 2.32 12.31
CA ILE A 43 -10.70 1.38 11.22
C ILE A 43 -10.39 -0.02 11.76
N LYS A 44 -11.28 -0.97 11.45
CA LYS A 44 -11.17 -2.37 11.84
C LYS A 44 -10.52 -3.22 10.76
N ARG A 45 -10.58 -2.81 9.49
CA ARG A 45 -10.04 -3.60 8.36
C ARG A 45 -9.47 -2.71 7.25
N ILE A 46 -8.30 -3.06 6.77
CA ILE A 46 -7.68 -2.43 5.59
C ILE A 46 -7.46 -3.50 4.53
N PHE A 47 -7.92 -3.22 3.32
CA PHE A 47 -7.66 -4.02 2.13
C PHE A 47 -6.85 -3.19 1.14
N ARG A 48 -5.59 -3.59 0.89
CA ARG A 48 -4.74 -2.98 -0.14
C ARG A 48 -4.44 -4.02 -1.20
N MET A 49 -4.72 -3.67 -2.46
CA MET A 49 -4.32 -4.50 -3.59
C MET A 49 -2.81 -4.41 -3.79
N ILE A 50 -2.17 -5.59 -3.86
CA ILE A 50 -0.74 -5.74 -4.13
C ILE A 50 -0.62 -6.65 -5.35
N GLU A 51 0.28 -6.34 -6.28
CA GLU A 51 0.51 -7.16 -7.48
C GLU A 51 2.00 -7.49 -7.63
N ASP A 52 2.64 -7.87 -6.53
CA ASP A 52 4.06 -8.20 -6.54
C ASP A 52 4.31 -9.48 -7.35
N PRO A 53 5.27 -9.50 -8.29
CA PRO A 53 5.66 -10.71 -8.99
C PRO A 53 6.09 -11.81 -8.00
N PRO A 54 5.77 -13.09 -8.28
CA PRO A 54 6.18 -14.20 -7.43
C PRO A 54 7.69 -14.21 -7.20
N GLY A 55 8.10 -14.31 -5.93
CA GLY A 55 9.51 -14.39 -5.54
C GLY A 55 10.18 -13.06 -5.22
N LEU A 56 9.60 -11.92 -5.60
CA LEU A 56 10.16 -10.60 -5.27
C LEU A 56 9.73 -10.15 -3.87
N ARG A 57 10.73 -9.87 -3.02
CA ARG A 57 10.51 -9.43 -1.63
C ARG A 57 10.91 -7.99 -1.41
N ASN A 58 11.99 -7.56 -2.05
CA ASN A 58 12.55 -6.24 -1.88
C ASN A 58 12.74 -5.54 -3.23
N GLU A 59 12.85 -4.22 -3.20
CA GLU A 59 13.01 -3.40 -4.41
C GLU A 59 14.36 -3.66 -5.07
N GLU A 60 15.37 -4.01 -4.27
CA GLU A 60 16.73 -4.32 -4.71
C GLU A 60 16.77 -5.55 -5.64
N ASP A 61 15.81 -6.46 -5.49
CA ASP A 61 15.66 -7.67 -6.30
C ASP A 61 15.12 -7.38 -7.72
N VAL A 62 14.56 -6.18 -7.94
CA VAL A 62 14.07 -5.72 -9.25
C VAL A 62 15.26 -5.26 -10.11
N ALA A 63 15.27 -5.52 -11.42
CA ALA A 63 16.34 -4.99 -12.28
C ALA A 63 16.34 -3.45 -12.25
N GLN A 64 17.52 -2.81 -12.18
CA GLN A 64 17.65 -1.35 -12.09
C GLN A 64 16.87 -0.63 -13.20
N VAL A 65 16.94 -1.13 -14.43
CA VAL A 65 16.19 -0.57 -15.57
C VAL A 65 14.68 -0.55 -15.35
N LEU A 66 14.11 -1.50 -14.61
CA LEU A 66 12.68 -1.54 -14.27
C LEU A 66 12.36 -0.67 -13.05
N ARG A 67 13.31 -0.50 -12.13
CA ARG A 67 13.16 0.45 -11.02
C ARG A 67 13.12 1.90 -11.51
N ASP A 68 13.90 2.20 -12.53
CA ASP A 68 14.04 3.54 -13.10
C ASP A 68 13.04 3.78 -14.24
N TYR A 69 12.33 2.74 -14.69
CA TYR A 69 11.29 2.87 -15.71
C TYR A 69 10.04 3.53 -15.11
N GLU A 70 9.59 4.62 -15.76
CA GLU A 70 8.52 5.49 -15.25
C GLU A 70 8.81 5.96 -13.80
N PHE A 71 7.79 6.31 -13.01
CA PHE A 71 7.92 6.71 -11.61
C PHE A 71 8.25 5.54 -10.64
N GLY A 72 8.92 4.49 -11.13
CA GLY A 72 9.25 3.29 -10.35
C GLY A 72 8.06 2.37 -10.09
N THR A 73 7.14 2.30 -11.05
CA THR A 73 5.86 1.55 -10.99
C THR A 73 6.08 0.07 -10.65
N ALA A 74 7.16 -0.53 -11.15
CA ALA A 74 7.55 -1.90 -10.85
C ALA A 74 7.88 -2.17 -9.37
N THR A 75 8.14 -1.13 -8.58
CA THR A 75 8.48 -1.24 -7.14
C THR A 75 7.36 -0.80 -6.21
N GLN A 76 6.28 -0.22 -6.75
CA GLN A 76 5.22 0.41 -5.97
C GLN A 76 4.57 -0.57 -4.99
N HIS A 77 4.17 -1.75 -5.47
CA HIS A 77 3.54 -2.77 -4.64
C HIS A 77 4.49 -3.30 -3.54
N LEU A 78 5.79 -3.43 -3.84
CA LEU A 78 6.82 -3.84 -2.88
C LEU A 78 6.98 -2.79 -1.76
N LYS A 79 7.06 -1.51 -2.14
CA LYS A 79 7.11 -0.36 -1.21
C LYS A 79 5.90 -0.34 -0.29
N ALA A 80 4.71 -0.46 -0.88
CA ALA A 80 3.48 -0.44 -0.11
C ALA A 80 3.42 -1.61 0.88
N ARG A 81 3.73 -2.83 0.42
CA ARG A 81 3.77 -4.02 1.27
C ARG A 81 4.71 -3.83 2.45
N LYS A 82 5.90 -3.27 2.22
CA LYS A 82 6.90 -3.05 3.28
C LYS A 82 6.36 -2.14 4.37
N VAL A 83 5.92 -0.93 4.02
CA VAL A 83 5.34 0.05 4.98
C VAL A 83 4.17 -0.54 5.74
N LEU A 84 3.25 -1.21 5.03
CA LEU A 84 2.02 -1.74 5.60
C LEU A 84 2.25 -2.98 6.48
N SER A 85 3.23 -3.83 6.14
CA SER A 85 3.60 -5.01 6.96
C SER A 85 4.36 -4.63 8.22
N GLU A 86 5.11 -3.51 8.17
CA GLU A 86 5.75 -2.92 9.35
C GLU A 86 4.76 -2.16 10.23
N SER A 87 3.64 -1.71 9.65
CA SER A 87 2.53 -1.14 10.40
C SER A 87 1.83 -2.19 11.27
N ARG A 88 1.44 -1.83 12.49
CA ARG A 88 0.63 -2.70 13.38
C ARG A 88 -0.86 -2.64 13.07
N LEU A 89 -1.23 -2.21 11.85
CA LEU A 89 -2.62 -2.00 11.47
C LEU A 89 -3.35 -3.33 11.24
N PRO A 90 -4.67 -3.38 11.49
CA PRO A 90 -5.49 -4.55 11.19
C PRO A 90 -5.75 -4.63 9.67
N GLY A 91 -4.78 -5.14 8.91
CA GLY A 91 -4.81 -5.19 7.46
C GLY A 91 -4.56 -6.58 6.87
N HIS A 92 -5.21 -6.87 5.74
CA HIS A 92 -4.88 -7.98 4.88
C HIS A 92 -4.28 -7.45 3.57
N TRP A 93 -3.06 -7.91 3.27
CA TRP A 93 -2.32 -7.56 2.07
C TRP A 93 -2.35 -8.76 1.13
N SER A 94 -3.12 -8.67 0.04
CA SER A 94 -3.30 -9.82 -0.87
C SER A 94 -2.82 -9.52 -2.28
N ASN A 95 -2.01 -10.44 -2.79
CA ASN A 95 -1.86 -10.61 -4.23
C ASN A 95 -3.13 -11.26 -4.79
N HIS A 96 -3.56 -10.85 -5.98
CA HIS A 96 -4.62 -11.53 -6.71
C HIS A 96 -4.10 -12.91 -7.18
N ARG A 97 -3.98 -13.88 -6.28
CA ARG A 97 -3.78 -15.27 -6.68
C ARG A 97 -5.09 -15.71 -7.31
N ARG A 98 -5.07 -15.96 -8.62
CA ARG A 98 -6.04 -16.91 -9.18
C ARG A 98 -5.82 -18.21 -8.41
N SER A 99 -6.88 -18.68 -7.75
CA SER A 99 -6.93 -20.07 -7.34
C SER A 99 -6.86 -20.90 -8.61
N ASP A 100 -5.71 -21.51 -8.88
CA ASP A 100 -5.64 -22.58 -9.86
C ASP A 100 -6.66 -23.63 -9.40
N SER A 101 -7.75 -23.72 -10.17
CA SER A 101 -8.85 -24.67 -10.02
C SER A 101 -8.63 -25.80 -10.98
#